data_AF-A0A2K6MJ44-F1
#
_entry.id   AF-A0A2K6MJ44-F1
#
_cell.length_a   1.000
_cell.length_b   1.000
_cell.length_c   1.000
_cell.angle_alpha   90.00
_cell.angle_beta   90.00
_cell.angle_gamma   90.00
#
_symmetry.space_group_name_H-M   'P 1'
#
loop_
_entity.id
_entity.type
_entity.pdbx_description
1 polymer ?
#
loop_
_entity_poly.entity_id
_entity_poly.type
_entity_poly.pdbx_seq_one_letter_code
_entity_poly.pdbx_strand_id
1 'polypeptide(L)'
;MAQVLRGTVTDFPGFDERADAETLRKAMKGLEYGSSLEDDVVGDTSGYYQRMLVVLLQANRDPDAGIDEAQVEQDAQALFQAGELKWGTDEEKFITIFGTRSVSHLRKVFDKYMTISGFQIEETIDRETSGNLEQLLLAVVKSIRSIPAYLAETLYYAMKGAGTDDHTLIRVMVSRSEIDLLNIRKEFRKNFATSLYSMIKGDTSGDYKKALLLLCGGED
;
A
#
# COMPACT_ATOMS: atom_id res chain seq x y z
N MET A 1 -1.00 31.25 29.00
CA MET A 1 -0.67 29.82 29.02
C MET A 1 -1.85 29.08 28.40
N ALA A 2 -1.73 28.60 27.16
CA ALA A 2 -2.83 27.92 26.49
C ALA A 2 -3.06 26.56 27.18
N GLN A 3 -4.27 26.34 27.67
CA GLN A 3 -4.67 25.08 28.32
C GLN A 3 -4.72 24.02 27.22
N VAL A 4 -3.79 23.07 27.24
CA VAL A 4 -3.82 21.91 26.35
C VAL A 4 -5.03 21.08 26.75
N LEU A 5 -6.07 21.10 25.93
CA LEU A 5 -7.23 20.21 26.05
C LEU A 5 -6.77 18.78 25.71
N ARG A 6 -6.16 18.08 26.67
CA ARG A 6 -6.12 16.62 26.65
C ARG A 6 -7.56 16.18 26.87
N GLY A 7 -8.19 15.58 25.87
CA GLY A 7 -9.55 15.03 25.97
C GLY A 7 -9.64 13.93 27.04
N THR A 8 -10.80 13.27 27.15
CA THR A 8 -11.02 12.15 28.10
C THR A 8 -10.23 10.88 27.76
N VAL A 9 -9.32 10.93 26.79
CA VAL A 9 -8.51 9.80 26.36
C VAL A 9 -7.30 9.71 27.30
N THR A 10 -7.28 8.66 28.11
CA THR A 10 -6.12 8.26 28.91
C THR A 10 -5.26 7.30 28.12
N ASP A 11 -3.94 7.35 28.34
CA ASP A 11 -3.01 6.39 27.74
C ASP A 11 -3.44 4.95 28.06
N PHE A 12 -3.32 4.03 27.10
CA PHE A 12 -3.71 2.64 27.30
C PHE A 12 -2.82 2.03 28.40
N PRO A 13 -3.39 1.47 29.49
CA PRO A 13 -2.60 0.94 30.59
C PRO A 13 -1.64 -0.15 30.09
N GLY A 14 -0.34 0.06 30.29
CA GLY A 14 0.71 -0.89 29.91
C GLY A 14 1.22 -0.77 28.47
N PHE A 15 0.79 0.24 27.70
CA PHE A 15 1.41 0.54 26.40
C PHE A 15 2.85 1.03 26.60
N ASP A 16 3.81 0.38 25.93
CA ASP A 16 5.22 0.75 25.91
C ASP A 16 5.69 0.68 24.46
N GLU A 17 5.80 1.85 23.84
CA GLU A 17 6.18 2.00 22.44
C GLU A 17 7.41 1.17 22.05
N ARG A 18 8.40 1.03 22.95
CA ARG A 18 9.65 0.34 22.68
C ARG A 18 9.48 -1.16 22.83
N ALA A 19 8.78 -1.60 23.87
CA ALA A 19 8.49 -3.01 24.07
C ALA A 19 7.59 -3.56 22.96
N ASP A 20 6.58 -2.79 22.53
CA ASP A 20 5.66 -3.15 21.46
C ASP A 20 6.38 -3.18 20.10
N ALA A 21 7.21 -2.18 19.80
CA ALA A 21 8.04 -2.17 18.59
C ALA A 21 9.05 -3.33 18.55
N GLU A 22 9.66 -3.65 19.69
CA GLU A 22 10.57 -4.79 19.82
C GLU A 22 9.84 -6.12 19.65
N THR A 23 8.61 -6.22 20.17
CA THR A 23 7.74 -7.40 20.00
C THR A 23 7.42 -7.61 18.52
N LEU A 24 7.04 -6.56 17.81
CA LEU A 24 6.84 -6.60 16.35
C LEU A 24 8.13 -7.03 15.63
N ARG A 25 9.28 -6.45 15.99
CA ARG A 25 10.58 -6.80 15.38
C ARG A 25 10.94 -8.27 15.62
N LYS A 26 10.66 -8.79 16.81
CA LYS A 26 10.90 -10.18 17.19
C LYS A 26 10.00 -11.14 16.42
N ALA A 27 8.70 -10.86 16.35
CA ALA A 27 7.75 -11.61 15.54
C ALA A 27 8.17 -11.62 14.06
N MET A 28 8.54 -10.46 13.50
CA MET A 28 9.04 -10.37 12.12
C MET A 28 10.25 -11.26 11.87
N LYS A 29 11.16 -11.40 12.85
CA LYS A 29 12.38 -12.22 12.75
C LYS A 29 12.23 -13.63 13.30
N GLY A 30 11.04 -14.02 13.76
CA GLY A 30 10.80 -15.30 14.44
C GLY A 30 11.56 -15.49 15.76
N LEU A 31 12.05 -14.41 16.36
CA LEU A 31 12.64 -14.45 17.69
C LEU A 31 11.48 -14.65 18.67
N GLU A 32 11.49 -15.75 19.43
CA GLU A 32 10.53 -16.07 20.51
C GLU A 32 9.15 -16.64 20.08
N TYR A 33 8.80 -16.65 18.79
CA TYR A 33 7.47 -17.10 18.30
C TYR A 33 7.47 -18.49 17.64
N GLY A 34 8.62 -19.16 17.54
CA GLY A 34 8.73 -20.52 16.96
C GLY A 34 8.65 -20.57 15.43
N SER A 35 8.28 -19.47 14.78
CA SER A 35 8.22 -19.24 13.32
C SER A 35 8.49 -17.75 13.04
N SER A 36 9.05 -17.44 11.88
CA SER A 36 9.20 -16.06 11.41
C SER A 36 7.99 -15.61 10.59
N LEU A 37 7.83 -14.29 10.41
CA LEU A 37 6.77 -13.75 9.53
C LEU A 37 6.87 -14.30 8.09
N GLU A 38 8.09 -14.56 7.61
CA GLU A 38 8.28 -15.21 6.31
C GLU A 38 7.76 -16.65 6.33
N ASP A 39 8.07 -17.43 7.38
CA ASP A 39 7.57 -18.80 7.52
C ASP A 39 6.04 -18.83 7.56
N ASP A 40 5.42 -17.93 8.31
CA ASP A 40 3.95 -17.82 8.41
C ASP A 40 3.33 -17.46 7.05
N VAL A 41 3.90 -16.49 6.34
CA VAL A 41 3.44 -16.09 5.00
C VAL A 41 3.61 -17.24 4.01
N VAL A 42 4.73 -17.97 4.05
CA VAL A 42 4.97 -19.15 3.22
C VAL A 42 4.00 -20.28 3.55
N GLY A 43 3.62 -20.45 4.82
CA GLY A 43 2.66 -21.46 5.26
C GLY A 43 1.23 -21.20 4.80
N ASP A 44 0.81 -19.92 4.78
CA ASP A 44 -0.58 -19.52 4.51
C ASP A 44 -0.84 -19.04 3.07
N THR A 45 0.19 -18.96 2.23
CA THR A 45 0.07 -18.50 0.85
C THR A 45 0.70 -19.48 -0.14
N SER A 46 0.44 -19.31 -1.44
CA SER A 46 1.01 -20.16 -2.48
C SER A 46 1.26 -19.43 -3.80
N GLY A 47 1.97 -20.08 -4.71
CA GLY A 47 2.19 -19.62 -6.08
C GLY A 47 2.97 -18.30 -6.17
N TYR A 48 2.69 -17.52 -7.22
CA TYR A 48 3.36 -16.24 -7.45
C TYR A 48 2.97 -15.15 -6.45
N TYR A 49 1.78 -15.24 -5.86
CA TYR A 49 1.37 -14.34 -4.77
C TYR A 49 2.30 -14.49 -3.55
N GLN A 50 2.55 -15.73 -3.10
CA GLN A 50 3.53 -16.02 -2.05
C GLN A 50 4.93 -15.49 -2.42
N ARG A 51 5.39 -15.77 -3.64
CA ARG A 51 6.72 -15.33 -4.08
C ARG A 51 6.89 -13.81 -4.03
N MET A 52 5.88 -13.06 -4.51
CA MET A 52 5.94 -11.61 -4.46
C MET A 52 5.95 -11.09 -3.02
N LEU A 53 5.15 -11.68 -2.11
CA LEU A 53 5.18 -11.32 -0.70
C LEU A 53 6.55 -11.58 -0.07
N VAL A 54 7.15 -12.74 -0.32
CA VAL A 54 8.50 -13.08 0.19
C VAL A 54 9.55 -12.11 -0.35
N VAL A 55 9.50 -11.74 -1.63
CA VAL A 55 10.40 -10.72 -2.21
C VAL A 55 10.25 -9.37 -1.52
N LEU A 56 9.02 -8.94 -1.23
CA LEU A 56 8.78 -7.69 -0.50
C LEU A 56 9.25 -7.77 0.96
N LEU A 57 9.09 -8.92 1.62
CA LEU A 57 9.54 -9.16 2.99
C LEU A 57 11.06 -9.10 3.15
N GLN A 58 11.83 -9.40 2.10
CA GLN A 58 13.29 -9.24 2.14
C GLN A 58 13.72 -7.79 2.36
N ALA A 59 12.85 -6.81 2.09
CA ALA A 59 13.11 -5.38 2.23
C ALA A 59 14.41 -4.92 1.53
N ASN A 60 14.79 -5.59 0.43
CA ASN A 60 16.04 -5.40 -0.29
C ASN A 60 15.83 -4.71 -1.65
N ARG A 61 14.91 -3.75 -1.69
CA ARG A 61 14.70 -2.91 -2.87
C ARG A 61 15.91 -1.99 -3.06
N ASP A 62 16.35 -1.83 -4.31
CA ASP A 62 17.42 -0.92 -4.70
C ASP A 62 17.13 0.49 -4.14
N PRO A 63 18.13 1.16 -3.53
CA PRO A 63 17.95 2.53 -3.07
C PRO A 63 17.79 3.48 -4.25
N ASP A 64 17.06 4.58 -4.04
CA ASP A 64 16.98 5.64 -5.04
C ASP A 64 18.38 6.25 -5.29
N ALA A 65 18.75 6.35 -6.55
CA ALA A 65 20.06 6.80 -7.02
C ALA A 65 19.93 7.55 -8.36
N GLY A 66 21.05 7.79 -9.04
CA GLY A 66 21.03 8.30 -10.41
C GLY A 66 20.25 7.36 -11.34
N ILE A 67 19.43 7.93 -12.23
CA ILE A 67 18.59 7.16 -13.15
C ILE A 67 19.39 6.80 -14.39
N ASP A 68 19.51 5.50 -14.69
CA ASP A 68 20.05 4.99 -15.95
C ASP A 68 18.91 4.81 -16.95
N GLU A 69 18.79 5.73 -17.89
CA GLU A 69 17.74 5.73 -18.92
C GLU A 69 17.81 4.48 -19.83
N ALA A 70 19.00 3.91 -20.05
CA ALA A 70 19.12 2.67 -20.83
C ALA A 70 18.52 1.48 -20.08
N GLN A 71 18.69 1.44 -18.75
CA GLN A 71 18.08 0.41 -17.93
C GLN A 71 16.56 0.61 -17.78
N VAL A 72 16.08 1.86 -17.76
CA VAL A 72 14.63 2.16 -17.81
C VAL A 72 14.00 1.61 -19.09
N GLU A 73 14.61 1.87 -20.25
CA GLU A 73 14.17 1.32 -21.53
C GLU A 73 14.16 -0.21 -21.50
N GLN A 74 15.24 -0.82 -21.00
CA GLN A 74 15.36 -2.28 -20.93
C GLN A 74 14.26 -2.90 -20.06
N ASP A 75 14.02 -2.36 -18.87
CA ASP A 75 13.01 -2.91 -17.95
C ASP A 75 11.59 -2.68 -18.50
N ALA A 76 11.30 -1.52 -19.12
CA ALA A 76 10.02 -1.27 -19.77
C ALA A 76 9.76 -2.25 -20.93
N GLN A 77 10.76 -2.46 -21.78
CA GLN A 77 10.70 -3.42 -22.88
C GLN A 77 10.56 -4.86 -22.38
N ALA A 78 11.24 -5.21 -21.27
CA ALA A 78 11.13 -6.52 -20.65
C ALA A 78 9.73 -6.79 -20.10
N LEU A 79 9.09 -5.81 -19.44
CA LEU A 79 7.70 -5.91 -18.99
C LEU A 79 6.74 -6.08 -20.17
N PHE A 80 6.97 -5.36 -21.27
CA PHE A 80 6.10 -5.45 -22.44
C PHE A 80 6.20 -6.83 -23.13
N GLN A 81 7.42 -7.37 -23.21
CA GLN A 81 7.66 -8.73 -23.71
C GLN A 81 7.12 -9.82 -22.77
N ALA A 82 7.12 -9.56 -21.45
CA ALA A 82 6.67 -10.49 -20.43
C ALA A 82 5.15 -10.58 -20.27
N GLY A 83 4.39 -9.60 -20.77
CA GLY A 83 2.92 -9.60 -20.76
C GLY A 83 2.37 -9.57 -22.18
N GLU A 84 1.96 -8.39 -22.64
CA GLU A 84 1.19 -8.17 -23.88
C GLU A 84 1.73 -8.83 -25.17
N LEU A 85 3.04 -9.10 -25.30
CA LEU A 85 3.61 -9.74 -26.49
C LEU A 85 3.68 -11.27 -26.42
N LYS A 86 3.15 -11.90 -25.37
CA LYS A 86 3.18 -13.34 -25.17
C LYS A 86 1.78 -13.88 -24.90
N TRP A 87 1.56 -15.15 -25.22
CA TRP A 87 0.39 -15.86 -24.73
C TRP A 87 0.61 -16.28 -23.28
N GLY A 88 -0.08 -15.61 -22.37
CA GLY A 88 0.13 -15.70 -20.93
C GLY A 88 1.32 -14.87 -20.45
N THR A 89 1.51 -14.85 -19.15
CA THR A 89 2.36 -13.86 -18.46
C THR A 89 3.64 -14.52 -17.96
N ASP A 90 4.75 -13.79 -18.00
CA ASP A 90 5.96 -14.12 -17.26
C ASP A 90 5.92 -13.40 -15.91
N GLU A 91 5.22 -13.99 -14.93
CA GLU A 91 5.01 -13.37 -13.62
C GLU A 91 6.34 -13.18 -12.87
N GLU A 92 7.33 -14.05 -13.11
CA GLU A 92 8.66 -13.93 -12.51
C GLU A 92 9.35 -12.64 -12.93
N LYS A 93 9.16 -12.20 -14.18
CA LYS A 93 9.69 -10.91 -14.63
C LYS A 93 9.03 -9.72 -13.96
N PHE A 94 7.71 -9.73 -13.82
CA PHE A 94 6.98 -8.68 -13.11
C PHE A 94 7.41 -8.63 -11.63
N ILE A 95 7.47 -9.78 -10.95
CA ILE A 95 7.90 -9.88 -9.56
C ILE A 95 9.32 -9.36 -9.37
N THR A 96 10.26 -9.76 -10.23
CA THR A 96 11.65 -9.34 -10.11
C THR A 96 11.80 -7.82 -10.27
N ILE A 97 11.21 -7.25 -11.32
CA ILE A 97 11.34 -5.82 -11.62
C ILE A 97 10.61 -4.99 -10.54
N PHE A 98 9.35 -5.31 -10.24
CA PHE A 98 8.57 -4.56 -9.25
C PHE A 98 9.05 -4.76 -7.83
N GLY A 99 9.63 -5.92 -7.51
CA GLY A 99 10.10 -6.25 -6.17
C GLY A 99 11.44 -5.59 -5.82
N THR A 100 12.34 -5.45 -6.80
CA THR A 100 13.75 -5.08 -6.52
C THR A 100 14.16 -3.70 -7.01
N ARG A 101 13.62 -3.17 -8.11
CA ARG A 101 14.04 -1.85 -8.62
C ARG A 101 13.65 -0.71 -7.69
N SER A 102 14.43 0.37 -7.70
CA SER A 102 14.16 1.55 -6.88
C SER A 102 12.84 2.22 -7.26
N VAL A 103 12.27 2.99 -6.33
CA VAL A 103 10.96 3.65 -6.53
C VAL A 103 11.06 4.70 -7.64
N SER A 104 12.13 5.51 -7.62
CA SER A 104 12.41 6.53 -8.64
C SER A 104 12.59 5.93 -10.03
N HIS A 105 13.30 4.79 -10.14
CA HIS A 105 13.47 4.05 -11.39
C HIS A 105 12.14 3.52 -11.91
N LEU A 106 11.36 2.84 -11.06
CA LEU A 106 10.09 2.23 -11.48
C LEU A 106 9.07 3.25 -11.97
N ARG A 107 9.04 4.46 -11.39
CA ARG A 107 8.20 5.54 -11.91
C ARG A 107 8.55 5.88 -13.36
N LYS A 108 9.84 5.95 -13.70
CA LYS A 108 10.29 6.16 -15.08
C LYS A 108 9.97 4.98 -15.98
N VAL A 109 10.12 3.76 -15.47
CA VAL A 109 9.74 2.54 -16.20
C VAL A 109 8.25 2.57 -16.55
N PHE A 110 7.38 3.00 -15.64
CA PHE A 110 5.94 3.06 -15.93
C PHE A 110 5.58 4.11 -17.00
N ASP A 111 6.21 5.29 -16.95
CA ASP A 111 6.03 6.32 -17.99
C ASP A 111 6.55 5.83 -19.35
N LYS A 112 7.70 5.15 -19.33
CA LYS A 112 8.32 4.60 -20.53
C LYS A 112 7.52 3.43 -21.10
N TYR A 113 6.99 2.57 -20.24
CA TYR A 113 6.13 1.45 -20.60
C TYR A 113 4.91 1.94 -21.39
N MET A 114 4.20 2.96 -20.88
CA MET A 114 3.08 3.59 -21.58
C MET A 114 3.48 4.10 -22.98
N THR A 115 4.69 4.66 -23.11
CA THR A 115 5.20 5.16 -24.38
C THR A 115 5.45 4.04 -25.41
N ILE A 116 5.88 2.85 -24.96
CA ILE A 116 6.20 1.71 -25.82
C ILE A 116 4.95 0.88 -26.15
N SER A 117 4.14 0.55 -25.15
CA SER A 117 3.01 -0.37 -25.27
C SER A 117 1.70 0.30 -25.66
N GLY A 118 1.53 1.58 -25.31
CA GLY A 118 0.26 2.30 -25.40
C GLY A 118 -0.72 2.03 -24.25
N PHE A 119 -0.33 1.25 -23.24
CA PHE A 119 -1.14 0.90 -22.07
C PHE A 119 -0.47 1.35 -20.77
N GLN A 120 -1.25 1.76 -19.77
CA GLN A 120 -0.73 1.85 -18.41
C GLN A 120 -0.32 0.47 -17.92
N ILE A 121 0.72 0.38 -17.10
CA ILE A 121 1.17 -0.91 -16.57
C ILE A 121 0.08 -1.59 -15.74
N GLU A 122 -0.80 -0.81 -15.08
CA GLU A 122 -1.98 -1.31 -14.38
C GLU A 122 -2.98 -2.02 -15.31
N GLU A 123 -3.20 -1.49 -16.52
CA GLU A 123 -4.11 -2.11 -17.50
C GLU A 123 -3.57 -3.46 -17.97
N THR A 124 -2.26 -3.56 -18.19
CA THR A 124 -1.64 -4.84 -18.52
C THR A 124 -1.74 -5.84 -17.37
N ILE A 125 -1.54 -5.41 -16.11
CA ILE A 125 -1.67 -6.31 -14.95
C ILE A 125 -3.10 -6.88 -14.86
N ASP A 126 -4.12 -6.05 -15.05
CA ASP A 126 -5.54 -6.45 -15.05
C ASP A 126 -5.87 -7.45 -16.18
N ARG A 127 -5.25 -7.31 -17.35
CA ARG A 127 -5.46 -8.20 -18.50
C ARG A 127 -4.72 -9.53 -18.39
N GLU A 128 -3.52 -9.51 -17.82
CA GLU A 128 -2.55 -10.60 -17.86
C GLU A 128 -2.48 -11.42 -16.56
N THR A 129 -3.01 -10.91 -15.45
CA THR A 129 -3.01 -11.62 -14.17
C THR A 129 -4.42 -11.72 -13.58
N SER A 130 -4.58 -12.54 -12.54
CA SER A 130 -5.86 -12.65 -11.85
C SER A 130 -5.70 -12.93 -10.35
N GLY A 131 -6.75 -12.68 -9.59
CA GLY A 131 -6.86 -13.07 -8.18
C GLY A 131 -5.90 -12.31 -7.27
N ASN A 132 -5.34 -12.99 -6.26
CA ASN A 132 -4.51 -12.34 -5.24
C ASN A 132 -3.21 -11.75 -5.82
N LEU A 133 -2.65 -12.37 -6.85
CA LEU A 133 -1.44 -11.85 -7.49
C LEU A 133 -1.71 -10.51 -8.17
N GLU A 134 -2.79 -10.43 -8.94
CA GLU A 134 -3.22 -9.21 -9.63
C GLU A 134 -3.40 -8.06 -8.64
N GLN A 135 -4.17 -8.30 -7.57
CA GLN A 135 -4.41 -7.31 -6.52
C GLN A 135 -3.11 -6.84 -5.86
N LEU A 136 -2.17 -7.75 -5.60
CA LEU A 136 -0.88 -7.42 -5.02
C LEU A 136 0.00 -6.61 -5.97
N LEU A 137 0.08 -6.99 -7.25
CA LEU A 137 0.85 -6.24 -8.26
C LEU A 137 0.28 -4.84 -8.46
N LEU A 138 -1.05 -4.70 -8.54
CA LEU A 138 -1.71 -3.40 -8.60
C LEU A 138 -1.43 -2.55 -7.35
N ALA A 139 -1.48 -3.14 -6.15
CA ALA A 139 -1.15 -2.45 -4.91
C ALA A 139 0.31 -1.97 -4.89
N VAL A 140 1.25 -2.78 -5.38
CA VAL A 140 2.67 -2.42 -5.50
C VAL A 140 2.86 -1.25 -6.47
N VAL A 141 2.29 -1.32 -7.67
CA VAL A 141 2.39 -0.24 -8.67
C VAL A 141 1.78 1.05 -8.13
N LYS A 142 0.56 1.00 -7.58
CA LYS A 142 -0.11 2.17 -7.01
C LYS A 142 0.69 2.79 -5.86
N SER A 143 1.29 1.96 -5.00
CA SER A 143 2.14 2.41 -3.91
C SER A 143 3.44 3.07 -4.41
N ILE A 144 4.09 2.50 -5.42
CA ILE A 144 5.27 3.10 -6.07
C ILE A 144 4.92 4.48 -6.65
N ARG A 145 3.77 4.60 -7.33
CA ARG A 145 3.30 5.89 -7.84
C ARG A 145 3.03 6.87 -6.70
N SER A 146 2.20 6.50 -5.75
CA SER A 146 1.87 7.31 -4.57
C SER A 146 1.20 6.47 -3.48
N ILE A 147 1.92 6.22 -2.38
CA ILE A 147 1.36 5.61 -1.17
C ILE A 147 0.11 6.36 -0.68
N PRO A 148 0.11 7.71 -0.58
CA PRO A 148 -1.09 8.43 -0.16
C PRO A 148 -2.30 8.21 -1.08
N ALA A 149 -2.11 8.14 -2.40
CA ALA A 149 -3.19 7.92 -3.34
C ALA A 149 -3.75 6.50 -3.25
N TYR A 150 -2.88 5.49 -3.14
CA TYR A 150 -3.28 4.10 -2.92
C TYR A 150 -4.10 3.94 -1.63
N LEU A 151 -3.67 4.56 -0.54
CA LEU A 151 -4.38 4.47 0.74
C LEU A 151 -5.69 5.28 0.73
N ALA A 152 -5.75 6.39 -0.02
CA ALA A 152 -7.00 7.11 -0.25
C ALA A 152 -8.02 6.23 -1.00
N GLU A 153 -7.59 5.52 -2.04
CA GLU A 153 -8.44 4.58 -2.77
C GLU A 153 -8.87 3.40 -1.88
N THR A 154 -7.96 2.87 -1.07
CA THR A 154 -8.25 1.82 -0.09
C THR A 154 -9.34 2.24 0.90
N LEU A 155 -9.24 3.46 1.45
CA LEU A 155 -10.26 4.04 2.33
C LEU A 155 -11.59 4.25 1.61
N TYR A 156 -11.56 4.68 0.35
CA TYR A 156 -12.77 4.89 -0.44
C TYR A 156 -13.53 3.59 -0.60
N TYR A 157 -12.85 2.51 -1.02
CA TYR A 157 -13.49 1.20 -1.18
C TYR A 157 -13.91 0.56 0.15
N ALA A 158 -13.21 0.85 1.26
CA ALA A 158 -13.63 0.40 2.59
C ALA A 158 -14.98 1.00 3.05
N MET A 159 -15.35 2.17 2.54
CA MET A 159 -16.60 2.87 2.87
C MET A 159 -17.59 2.94 1.69
N LYS A 160 -17.28 2.30 0.56
CA LYS A 160 -18.12 2.38 -0.64
C LYS A 160 -19.19 1.30 -0.59
N GLY A 161 -20.46 1.71 -0.56
CA GLY A 161 -21.60 0.81 -0.73
C GLY A 161 -22.40 0.65 0.55
N ALA A 162 -23.03 -0.51 0.72
CA ALA A 162 -23.79 -0.80 1.93
C ALA A 162 -22.87 -1.44 2.99
N GLY A 163 -22.78 -0.79 4.16
CA GLY A 163 -21.87 -1.19 5.23
C GLY A 163 -20.46 -0.66 5.03
N THR A 164 -19.58 -1.01 5.96
CA THR A 164 -18.21 -0.49 6.05
C THR A 164 -17.24 -1.63 6.36
N ASP A 165 -16.10 -1.69 5.69
CA ASP A 165 -14.95 -2.49 6.15
C ASP A 165 -14.24 -1.72 7.28
N ASP A 166 -14.81 -1.83 8.48
CA ASP A 166 -14.32 -1.17 9.68
C ASP A 166 -12.88 -1.57 10.01
N HIS A 167 -12.48 -2.81 9.72
CA HIS A 167 -11.13 -3.28 10.00
C HIS A 167 -10.09 -2.54 9.14
N THR A 168 -10.36 -2.36 7.85
CA THR A 168 -9.50 -1.56 6.96
C THR A 168 -9.55 -0.07 7.29
N LEU A 169 -10.74 0.47 7.57
CA LEU A 169 -10.91 1.87 7.95
C LEU A 169 -10.07 2.21 9.20
N ILE A 170 -10.20 1.42 10.26
CA ILE A 170 -9.41 1.58 11.50
C ILE A 170 -7.92 1.43 11.21
N ARG A 171 -7.51 0.37 10.50
CA ARG A 171 -6.09 0.09 10.23
C ARG A 171 -5.41 1.24 9.51
N VAL A 172 -6.02 1.79 8.46
CA VAL A 172 -5.43 2.91 7.70
C VAL A 172 -5.51 4.22 8.50
N MET A 173 -6.64 4.54 9.12
CA MET A 173 -6.79 5.79 9.88
C MET A 173 -5.81 5.88 11.05
N VAL A 174 -5.62 4.79 11.79
CA VAL A 174 -4.70 4.76 12.93
C VAL A 174 -3.24 4.74 12.46
N SER A 175 -2.86 3.78 11.60
CA SER A 175 -1.45 3.59 11.21
C SER A 175 -0.84 4.77 10.43
N ARG A 176 -1.66 5.61 9.81
CA ARG A 176 -1.21 6.75 8.99
C ARG A 176 -1.41 8.11 9.62
N SER A 177 -2.11 8.17 10.76
CA SER A 177 -2.51 9.41 11.45
C SER A 177 -1.34 10.38 11.66
N GLU A 178 -0.16 9.85 12.00
CA GLU A 178 1.04 10.63 12.31
C GLU A 178 2.12 10.58 11.19
N ILE A 179 1.80 10.00 10.03
CA ILE A 179 2.76 9.82 8.93
C ILE A 179 2.39 10.70 7.73
N ASP A 180 1.25 10.41 7.09
CA ASP A 180 0.87 11.03 5.82
C ASP A 180 -0.64 11.17 5.63
N LEU A 181 -1.44 11.06 6.71
CA LEU A 181 -2.90 11.19 6.63
C LEU A 181 -3.36 12.51 6.00
N LEU A 182 -2.62 13.61 6.20
CA LEU A 182 -2.87 14.88 5.51
C LEU A 182 -2.74 14.77 3.98
N ASN A 183 -1.78 14.00 3.48
CA ASN A 183 -1.60 13.76 2.05
C ASN A 183 -2.66 12.80 1.51
N ILE A 184 -3.01 11.77 2.29
CA ILE A 184 -4.11 10.83 1.96
C ILE A 184 -5.41 11.60 1.78
N ARG A 185 -5.73 12.54 2.68
CA ARG A 185 -6.93 13.38 2.59
C ARG A 185 -6.98 14.21 1.30
N LYS A 186 -5.86 14.81 0.91
CA LYS A 186 -5.74 15.59 -0.33
C LYS A 186 -5.98 14.73 -1.57
N GLU A 187 -5.33 13.56 -1.65
CA GLU A 187 -5.53 12.63 -2.76
C GLU A 187 -6.96 12.08 -2.77
N PHE A 188 -7.56 11.80 -1.61
CA PHE A 188 -8.95 11.38 -1.49
C PHE A 188 -9.90 12.41 -2.09
N ARG A 189 -9.75 13.68 -1.68
CA ARG A 189 -10.58 14.79 -2.16
C ARG A 189 -10.47 14.99 -3.67
N LYS A 190 -9.23 14.92 -4.18
CA LYS A 190 -8.90 15.04 -5.60
C LYS A 190 -9.50 13.92 -6.43
N ASN A 191 -9.46 12.68 -5.95
CA ASN A 191 -9.82 11.50 -6.73
C ASN A 191 -11.32 11.14 -6.65
N PHE A 192 -12.01 11.46 -5.53
CA PHE A 192 -13.40 11.00 -5.30
C PHE A 192 -14.42 12.13 -5.17
N ALA A 193 -14.00 13.38 -5.40
CA ALA A 193 -14.86 14.57 -5.37
C ALA A 193 -15.66 14.77 -4.06
N THR A 194 -15.31 14.07 -2.98
CA THR A 194 -15.81 14.24 -1.61
C THR A 194 -14.63 14.21 -0.63
N SER A 195 -14.75 14.81 0.55
CA SER A 195 -13.68 14.75 1.56
C SER A 195 -13.73 13.41 2.30
N LEU A 196 -12.56 12.94 2.75
CA LEU A 196 -12.47 11.75 3.60
C LEU A 196 -13.33 11.91 4.86
N TYR A 197 -13.31 13.11 5.46
CA TYR A 197 -14.12 13.44 6.63
C TYR A 197 -15.62 13.26 6.37
N SER A 198 -16.13 13.81 5.26
CA SER A 198 -17.54 13.69 4.91
C SER A 198 -17.97 12.24 4.68
N MET A 199 -17.11 11.43 4.06
CA MET A 199 -17.40 10.00 3.84
C MET A 199 -17.44 9.25 5.16
N ILE A 200 -16.45 9.41 6.05
CA ILE A 200 -16.46 8.82 7.41
C ILE A 200 -17.71 9.26 8.18
N LYS A 201 -18.08 10.54 8.11
CA LYS A 201 -19.22 11.10 8.85
C LYS A 201 -20.55 10.46 8.44
N GLY A 202 -20.69 10.15 7.15
CA GLY A 202 -21.85 9.51 6.56
C GLY A 202 -21.92 8.01 6.82
N ASP A 203 -20.76 7.34 6.86
CA ASP A 203 -20.69 5.87 6.90
C ASP A 203 -20.57 5.29 8.32
N THR A 204 -20.20 6.11 9.31
CA THR A 204 -19.99 5.66 10.70
C THR A 204 -20.93 6.35 11.70
N SER A 205 -21.05 5.79 12.91
CA SER A 205 -21.93 6.32 13.96
C SER A 205 -21.33 6.27 15.37
N GLY A 206 -22.02 6.88 16.34
CA GLY A 206 -21.64 6.84 17.76
C GLY A 206 -20.28 7.46 18.08
N ASP A 207 -19.65 6.96 19.15
CA ASP A 207 -18.32 7.42 19.58
C ASP A 207 -17.20 6.94 18.65
N TYR A 208 -17.41 5.81 17.97
CA TYR A 208 -16.53 5.32 16.90
C TYR A 208 -16.35 6.38 15.81
N LYS A 209 -17.46 6.95 15.29
CA LYS A 209 -17.40 8.08 14.34
C LYS A 209 -16.62 9.26 14.91
N LYS A 210 -16.92 9.66 16.15
CA LYS A 210 -16.28 10.84 16.76
C LYS A 210 -14.76 10.65 16.82
N ALA A 211 -14.30 9.46 17.21
CA ALA A 211 -12.88 9.14 17.25
C ALA A 211 -12.23 9.19 15.85
N LEU A 212 -12.86 8.58 14.83
CA LEU A 212 -12.34 8.62 13.46
C LEU A 212 -12.29 10.03 12.87
N LEU A 213 -13.30 10.86 13.14
CA LEU A 213 -13.32 12.26 12.67
C LEU A 213 -12.25 13.11 13.38
N LEU A 214 -11.97 12.84 14.67
CA LEU A 214 -10.86 13.48 15.38
C LEU A 214 -9.50 13.09 14.79
N LEU A 215 -9.30 11.81 14.43
CA LEU A 215 -8.09 11.36 13.74
C LEU A 215 -7.98 11.96 12.33
N CYS A 216 -9.09 12.04 11.59
CA CYS A 216 -9.13 12.59 10.24
C CYS A 216 -8.79 14.09 10.22
N GLY A 217 -9.30 14.86 11.18
CA GLY A 217 -9.16 16.31 11.19
C GLY A 217 -10.25 17.02 10.39
N GLY A 218 -9.90 17.71 9.30
CA GLY A 218 -10.76 18.70 8.63
C GLY A 218 -11.55 18.22 7.41
N GLU A 219 -12.51 19.06 6.99
CA GLU A 219 -13.39 18.86 5.81
C GLU A 219 -12.75 19.28 4.46
N ASP A 220 -11.51 19.78 4.46
CA ASP A 220 -10.75 20.20 3.27
C ASP A 220 -10.51 19.08 2.24
#